data_AF-A0AAV5B4D0-F1
#
_entry.id   AF-A0AAV5B4D0-F1
#
_cell.length_a   1.000
_cell.length_b   1.000
_cell.length_c   1.000
_cell.angle_alpha   90.00
_cell.angle_beta   90.00
_cell.angle_gamma   90.00
#
_symmetry.space_group_name_H-M   'P 1'
#
loop_
_entity.id
_entity.type
_entity.pdbx_description
1 polymer ?
#
loop_
_entity_poly.entity_id
_entity_poly.type
_entity_poly.pdbx_seq_one_letter_code
_entity_poly.pdbx_strand_id
1 'polypeptide(L)'
;MALVLAGISARNVYLSHATLTPVHSEEECAQILSASLPTLRAVRALESKPRYRDCLAVTSALLGVPEQDVPVEVLVPSAAARRRRPGLHCPVWSGPLFPGAICRVRTGPGEEPIHVVSPALHFLLRCRELDATQALLLAFQLCGTYELRADLDCGFGTRTPQAHGDALRQAAHSLAPGAPGTDVARSAADRVIDGSASPRESGFATFAVTPRRSGGAGLPSPLLNHRVELTPRARVHLPENQAIRYDFYWPEKHLACEYDSSWWHDDPRRRGSDDRRRLAARALGDDLVGMARETLSIPSMTDVLVDDLALVLRGRRPDPLSPSSARRRGSLHGTCFGRHRWW
;
A
#
# COMPACT_ATOMS: atom_id res chain seq x y z
N MET A 1 -20.30 -0.80 -25.22
CA MET A 1 -20.95 -0.58 -23.89
C MET A 1 -19.82 -0.48 -22.86
N ALA A 2 -19.81 0.53 -22.00
CA ALA A 2 -18.70 0.71 -21.07
C ALA A 2 -18.80 -0.22 -19.84
N LEU A 3 -17.68 -0.83 -19.46
CA LEU A 3 -17.47 -1.39 -18.13
C LEU A 3 -16.38 -0.59 -17.43
N VAL A 4 -16.65 -0.15 -16.20
CA VAL A 4 -15.65 0.44 -15.32
C VAL A 4 -15.31 -0.59 -14.24
N LEU A 5 -14.15 -1.24 -14.34
CA LEU A 5 -13.72 -2.23 -13.36
C LEU A 5 -13.33 -1.56 -12.05
N ALA A 6 -13.72 -2.18 -10.92
CA ALA A 6 -13.44 -1.73 -9.57
C ALA A 6 -12.94 -2.89 -8.69
N GLY A 7 -12.68 -2.61 -7.40
CA GLY A 7 -12.32 -3.62 -6.41
C GLY A 7 -11.23 -4.58 -6.89
N ILE A 8 -11.45 -5.88 -6.72
CA ILE A 8 -10.49 -6.90 -7.10
C ILE A 8 -10.27 -6.96 -8.63
N SER A 9 -11.28 -6.69 -9.45
CA SER A 9 -11.12 -6.65 -10.91
C SER A 9 -10.24 -5.49 -11.36
N ALA A 10 -10.30 -4.33 -10.69
CA ALA A 10 -9.36 -3.23 -10.94
C ALA A 10 -7.94 -3.61 -10.52
N ARG A 11 -7.79 -4.29 -9.39
CA ARG A 11 -6.50 -4.80 -8.93
C ARG A 11 -5.88 -5.78 -9.95
N ASN A 12 -6.68 -6.66 -10.57
CA ASN A 12 -6.20 -7.54 -11.64
C ASN A 12 -5.63 -6.76 -12.82
N VAL A 13 -6.31 -5.69 -13.25
CA VAL A 13 -5.79 -4.81 -14.30
C VAL A 13 -4.47 -4.19 -13.88
N TYR A 14 -4.37 -3.74 -12.63
CA TYR A 14 -3.12 -3.18 -12.12
C TYR A 14 -1.99 -4.20 -12.15
N LEU A 15 -2.22 -5.43 -11.68
CA LEU A 15 -1.26 -6.53 -11.69
C LEU A 15 -0.82 -6.93 -13.10
N SER A 16 -1.69 -6.80 -14.11
CA SER A 16 -1.33 -7.10 -15.50
C SER A 16 -0.29 -6.16 -16.13
N HIS A 17 0.14 -5.12 -15.40
CA HIS A 17 1.03 -4.05 -15.88
C HIS A 17 0.52 -3.35 -17.16
N ALA A 18 -0.79 -3.40 -17.40
CA ALA A 18 -1.41 -2.71 -18.52
C ALA A 18 -1.21 -1.20 -18.39
N THR A 19 -0.88 -0.55 -19.50
CA THR A 19 -0.80 0.91 -19.55
C THR A 19 -2.18 1.51 -19.29
N LEU A 20 -2.27 2.29 -18.21
CA LEU A 20 -3.45 3.06 -17.84
C LEU A 20 -3.33 4.47 -18.39
N THR A 21 -4.26 4.88 -19.26
CA THR A 21 -4.35 6.28 -19.70
C THR A 21 -5.43 6.97 -18.88
N PRO A 22 -5.09 7.94 -18.00
CA PRO A 22 -6.07 8.68 -17.22
C PRO A 22 -7.05 9.43 -18.13
N VAL A 23 -8.33 9.44 -17.74
CA VAL A 23 -9.35 10.29 -18.36
C VAL A 23 -9.28 11.66 -17.68
N HIS A 24 -8.78 12.67 -18.38
CA HIS A 24 -8.43 13.96 -17.78
C HIS A 24 -9.62 14.87 -17.48
N SER A 25 -10.79 14.63 -18.08
CA SER A 25 -12.01 15.42 -17.83
C SER A 25 -12.89 14.75 -16.77
N GLU A 26 -13.34 15.54 -15.79
CA GLU A 26 -14.34 15.12 -14.81
C GLU A 26 -15.67 14.77 -15.49
N GLU A 27 -16.10 15.59 -16.45
CA GLU A 27 -17.33 15.37 -17.22
C GLU A 27 -17.26 14.06 -18.01
N GLU A 28 -16.13 13.80 -18.66
CA GLU A 28 -15.90 12.56 -19.39
C GLU A 28 -15.88 11.33 -18.46
N CYS A 29 -15.27 11.46 -17.27
CA CYS A 29 -15.34 10.42 -16.24
C CYS A 29 -16.80 10.15 -15.83
N ALA A 30 -17.60 11.21 -15.63
CA ALA A 30 -19.01 11.08 -15.27
C ALA A 30 -19.83 10.42 -16.40
N GLN A 31 -19.58 10.79 -17.66
CA GLN A 31 -20.19 10.16 -18.82
C GLN A 31 -19.85 8.66 -18.89
N ILE A 32 -18.58 8.28 -18.73
CA ILE A 32 -18.13 6.88 -18.73
C ILE A 32 -18.80 6.09 -17.59
N LEU A 33 -18.83 6.63 -16.37
CA LEU A 33 -19.46 5.97 -15.23
C LEU A 33 -20.98 5.85 -15.43
N SER A 34 -21.63 6.89 -15.96
CA SER A 34 -23.08 6.86 -16.22
C SER A 34 -23.46 5.78 -17.24
N ALA A 35 -22.58 5.50 -18.20
CA ALA A 35 -22.72 4.43 -19.18
C ALA A 35 -22.29 3.04 -18.67
N SER A 36 -21.71 2.95 -17.46
CA SER A 36 -21.22 1.69 -16.89
C SER A 36 -22.37 0.77 -16.51
N LEU A 37 -22.54 -0.30 -17.30
CA LEU A 37 -23.64 -1.25 -17.14
C LEU A 37 -23.12 -2.70 -17.24
N PRO A 38 -23.15 -3.48 -16.14
CA PRO A 38 -22.64 -4.86 -16.12
C PRO A 38 -23.65 -5.83 -16.77
N THR A 39 -23.83 -5.73 -18.09
CA THR A 39 -24.65 -6.68 -18.86
C THR A 39 -23.98 -8.05 -18.95
N LEU A 40 -24.76 -9.11 -19.18
CA LEU A 40 -24.21 -10.47 -19.30
C LEU A 40 -23.17 -10.56 -20.44
N ARG A 41 -23.49 -9.93 -21.57
CA ARG A 41 -22.61 -9.89 -22.74
C ARG A 41 -21.30 -9.19 -22.44
N ALA A 42 -21.35 -8.05 -21.74
CA ALA A 42 -20.15 -7.28 -21.41
C ALA A 42 -19.25 -8.04 -20.42
N VAL A 43 -19.83 -8.64 -19.37
CA VAL A 43 -19.06 -9.43 -18.39
C VAL A 43 -18.40 -10.64 -19.04
N ARG A 44 -19.14 -11.42 -19.86
CA ARG A 44 -18.55 -12.55 -20.61
C ARG A 44 -17.46 -12.12 -21.58
N ALA A 45 -17.61 -10.94 -22.20
CA ALA A 45 -16.59 -10.39 -23.09
C ALA A 45 -15.33 -9.95 -22.35
N LEU A 46 -15.44 -9.52 -21.08
CA LEU A 46 -14.30 -9.26 -20.20
C LEU A 46 -13.61 -10.55 -19.80
N GLU A 47 -14.37 -11.54 -19.33
CA GLU A 47 -13.86 -12.84 -18.86
C GLU A 47 -13.11 -13.61 -19.96
N SER A 48 -13.45 -13.39 -21.23
CA SER A 48 -12.74 -14.01 -22.36
C SER A 48 -11.38 -13.34 -22.66
N LYS A 49 -11.10 -12.15 -22.13
CA LYS A 49 -9.84 -11.43 -22.40
C LYS A 49 -8.66 -12.15 -21.71
N PRO A 50 -7.60 -12.51 -22.46
CA PRO A 50 -6.42 -13.17 -21.88
C PRO A 50 -5.85 -12.43 -20.67
N ARG A 51 -5.65 -11.11 -20.79
CA ARG A 51 -5.11 -10.27 -19.70
C ARG A 51 -5.92 -10.30 -18.41
N TYR A 52 -7.25 -10.47 -18.50
CA TYR A 52 -8.07 -10.60 -17.31
C TYR A 52 -7.87 -11.98 -16.66
N ARG A 53 -7.81 -13.04 -17.49
CA ARG A 53 -7.59 -14.42 -17.06
C ARG A 53 -6.21 -14.66 -16.46
N ASP A 54 -5.17 -14.07 -17.03
CA ASP A 54 -3.77 -14.26 -16.60
C ASP A 54 -3.54 -13.83 -15.14
N CYS A 55 -4.37 -12.92 -14.62
CA CYS A 55 -4.29 -12.47 -13.22
C CYS A 55 -5.21 -13.24 -12.27
N LEU A 56 -6.10 -14.12 -12.77
CA LEU A 56 -7.06 -14.84 -11.93
C LEU A 56 -6.37 -15.79 -10.96
N ALA A 57 -5.34 -16.53 -11.39
CA ALA A 57 -4.59 -17.44 -10.53
C ALA A 57 -4.00 -16.73 -9.29
N VAL A 58 -3.33 -15.59 -9.52
CA VAL A 58 -2.73 -14.78 -8.45
C VAL A 58 -3.79 -14.24 -7.50
N THR A 59 -4.92 -13.79 -8.04
CA THR A 59 -6.01 -13.21 -7.25
C THR A 59 -6.83 -14.26 -6.50
N SER A 60 -7.06 -15.41 -7.11
CA SER A 60 -7.62 -16.62 -6.49
C SER A 60 -6.82 -17.02 -5.26
N ALA A 61 -5.49 -17.15 -5.40
CA ALA A 61 -4.59 -17.45 -4.29
C ALA A 61 -4.60 -16.37 -3.20
N LEU A 62 -4.68 -15.10 -3.58
CA LEU A 62 -4.76 -13.98 -2.63
C LEU A 62 -6.06 -13.98 -1.82
N LEU A 63 -7.19 -14.22 -2.48
CA LEU A 63 -8.51 -14.26 -1.86
C LEU A 63 -8.76 -15.58 -1.10
N GLY A 64 -8.01 -16.63 -1.42
CA GLY A 64 -8.23 -17.97 -0.88
C GLY A 64 -9.52 -18.62 -1.39
N VAL A 65 -9.89 -18.32 -2.64
CA VAL A 65 -11.08 -18.87 -3.31
C VAL A 65 -10.68 -19.47 -4.66
N PRO A 66 -11.39 -20.48 -5.20
CA PRO A 66 -11.14 -20.98 -6.55
C PRO A 66 -11.23 -19.89 -7.64
N GLU A 67 -10.54 -20.07 -8.77
CA GLU A 67 -10.52 -19.06 -9.86
C GLU A 67 -11.93 -18.73 -10.40
N GLN A 68 -12.81 -19.73 -10.48
CA GLN A 68 -14.20 -19.54 -10.91
C GLN A 68 -15.06 -18.73 -9.92
N ASP A 69 -14.60 -18.61 -8.67
CA ASP A 69 -15.29 -17.89 -7.59
C ASP A 69 -14.71 -16.49 -7.36
N VAL A 70 -13.66 -16.10 -8.11
CA VAL A 70 -13.13 -14.74 -8.09
C VAL A 70 -14.20 -13.79 -8.64
N PRO A 71 -14.68 -12.81 -7.85
CA PRO A 71 -15.77 -11.96 -8.28
C PRO A 71 -15.30 -10.99 -9.38
N VAL A 72 -16.19 -10.71 -10.32
CA VAL A 72 -16.10 -9.57 -11.23
C VAL A 72 -16.71 -8.36 -10.54
N GLU A 73 -15.94 -7.29 -10.44
CA GLU A 73 -16.33 -6.04 -9.78
C GLU A 73 -16.45 -4.90 -10.79
N VAL A 74 -17.67 -4.38 -10.95
CA VAL A 74 -17.97 -3.30 -11.90
C VAL A 74 -18.57 -2.12 -11.15
N LEU A 75 -17.91 -0.97 -11.23
CA LEU A 75 -18.40 0.28 -10.67
C LEU A 75 -19.67 0.72 -11.41
N VAL A 76 -20.71 1.05 -10.65
CA VAL A 76 -21.97 1.56 -11.18
C VAL A 76 -22.32 2.92 -10.57
N PRO A 77 -23.03 3.79 -11.30
CA PRO A 77 -23.33 5.16 -10.85
C PRO A 77 -24.38 5.21 -9.73
N SER A 78 -25.21 4.17 -9.58
CA SER A 78 -26.30 4.15 -8.62
C SER A 78 -26.69 2.72 -8.22
N ALA A 79 -27.42 2.59 -7.12
CA ALA A 79 -27.98 1.32 -6.68
C ALA A 79 -28.94 0.69 -7.72
N ALA A 80 -29.64 1.52 -8.50
CA ALA A 80 -30.56 1.06 -9.55
C ALA A 80 -29.84 0.43 -10.75
N ALA A 81 -28.59 0.83 -11.01
CA ALA A 81 -27.76 0.26 -12.06
C ALA A 81 -27.14 -1.10 -11.68
N ARG A 82 -27.25 -1.52 -10.41
CA ARG A 82 -26.76 -2.83 -9.96
C ARG A 82 -27.45 -3.97 -10.70
N ARG A 83 -26.72 -5.07 -10.86
CA ARG A 83 -27.23 -6.34 -11.36
C ARG A 83 -26.93 -7.43 -10.33
N ARG A 84 -27.93 -8.23 -9.98
CA ARG A 84 -27.79 -9.32 -9.00
C ARG A 84 -27.49 -10.62 -9.73
N ARG A 85 -26.26 -11.10 -9.65
CA ARG A 85 -25.84 -12.38 -10.22
C ARG A 85 -24.71 -12.98 -9.37
N PRO A 86 -24.63 -14.33 -9.27
CA PRO A 86 -23.47 -14.98 -8.68
C PRO A 86 -22.18 -14.52 -9.38
N GLY A 87 -21.11 -14.29 -8.60
CA GLY A 87 -19.82 -13.85 -9.11
C GLY A 87 -19.74 -12.39 -9.59
N LEU A 88 -20.83 -11.61 -9.53
CA LEU A 88 -20.82 -10.19 -9.92
C LEU A 88 -21.09 -9.30 -8.70
N HIS A 89 -20.13 -8.44 -8.38
CA HIS A 89 -20.29 -7.40 -7.38
C HIS A 89 -20.30 -6.00 -8.04
N CYS A 90 -21.19 -5.14 -7.57
CA CYS A 90 -21.46 -3.84 -8.18
C CYS A 90 -21.29 -2.73 -7.13
N PRO A 91 -20.03 -2.33 -6.82
CA PRO A 91 -19.77 -1.17 -5.97
C PRO A 91 -20.42 0.08 -6.58
N VAL A 92 -20.96 0.95 -5.73
CA VAL A 92 -21.67 2.16 -6.16
C VAL A 92 -20.84 3.38 -5.84
N TRP A 93 -20.62 4.23 -6.84
CA TRP A 93 -20.08 5.58 -6.64
C TRP A 93 -21.06 6.61 -7.17
N SER A 94 -21.60 7.41 -6.25
CA SER A 94 -22.46 8.55 -6.53
C SER A 94 -21.87 9.87 -6.03
N GLY A 95 -20.60 9.84 -5.59
CA GLY A 95 -19.87 11.03 -5.18
C GLY A 95 -19.27 11.77 -6.38
N PRO A 96 -18.66 12.95 -6.16
CA PRO A 96 -17.96 13.65 -7.22
C PRO A 96 -16.85 12.76 -7.79
N LEU A 97 -16.62 12.89 -9.10
CA LEU A 97 -15.43 12.37 -9.75
C LEU A 97 -14.40 13.49 -9.83
N PHE A 98 -13.17 13.14 -10.18
CA PHE A 98 -12.09 14.11 -10.35
C PHE A 98 -11.32 13.78 -11.63
N PRO A 99 -10.59 14.74 -12.22
CA PRO A 99 -9.67 14.46 -13.32
C PRO A 99 -8.77 13.25 -13.02
N GLY A 100 -8.82 12.24 -13.88
CA GLY A 100 -8.07 11.00 -13.73
C GLY A 100 -8.72 9.96 -12.80
N ALA A 101 -9.96 10.15 -12.33
CA ALA A 101 -10.66 9.18 -11.49
C ALA A 101 -10.88 7.83 -12.19
N ILE A 102 -11.02 7.83 -13.52
CA ILE A 102 -11.14 6.64 -14.36
C ILE A 102 -9.96 6.61 -15.34
N CYS A 103 -9.47 5.41 -15.63
CA CYS A 103 -8.43 5.15 -16.62
C CYS A 103 -8.97 4.28 -17.75
N ARG A 104 -8.44 4.48 -18.96
CA ARG A 104 -8.61 3.60 -20.11
C ARG A 104 -7.49 2.57 -20.13
N VAL A 105 -7.86 1.32 -20.36
CA VAL A 105 -6.95 0.20 -20.54
C VAL A 105 -6.90 -0.14 -22.02
N ARG A 106 -5.72 -0.05 -22.63
CA ARG A 106 -5.54 -0.39 -24.04
C ARG A 106 -5.55 -1.91 -24.21
N THR A 107 -6.58 -2.45 -24.85
CA THR A 107 -6.80 -3.90 -25.00
C THR A 107 -6.24 -4.47 -26.31
N GLY A 108 -6.26 -3.67 -27.39
CA GLY A 108 -5.66 -4.02 -28.69
C GLY A 108 -6.16 -3.08 -29.81
N PRO A 109 -5.61 -3.16 -31.03
CA PRO A 109 -6.15 -2.42 -32.18
C PRO A 109 -7.59 -2.84 -32.49
N GLY A 110 -8.51 -1.89 -32.60
CA GLY A 110 -9.91 -2.14 -32.98
C GLY A 110 -10.81 -2.69 -31.86
N GLU A 111 -10.29 -2.89 -30.64
CA GLU A 111 -11.10 -3.32 -29.50
C GLU A 111 -11.66 -2.11 -28.72
N GLU A 112 -12.90 -2.24 -28.21
CA GLU A 112 -13.43 -1.26 -27.25
C GLU A 112 -12.52 -1.20 -26.01
N PRO A 113 -12.13 0.00 -25.54
CA PRO A 113 -11.31 0.13 -24.35
C PRO A 113 -12.09 -0.33 -23.12
N ILE A 114 -11.42 -1.11 -22.27
CA ILE A 114 -11.92 -1.39 -20.92
C ILE A 114 -11.60 -0.17 -20.07
N HIS A 115 -12.55 0.25 -19.23
CA HIS A 115 -12.31 1.30 -18.25
C HIS A 115 -12.05 0.65 -16.88
N VAL A 116 -11.23 1.30 -16.08
CA VAL A 116 -10.92 0.87 -14.71
C VAL A 116 -10.86 2.10 -13.83
N VAL A 117 -11.26 1.99 -12.57
CA VAL A 117 -11.01 3.07 -11.60
C VAL A 117 -9.51 3.34 -11.49
N SER A 118 -9.11 4.58 -11.27
CA SER A 118 -7.72 4.90 -10.93
C SER A 118 -7.35 4.32 -9.56
N PRO A 119 -6.05 4.13 -9.26
CA PRO A 119 -5.59 3.77 -7.93
C PRO A 119 -6.13 4.69 -6.82
N ALA A 120 -6.27 5.99 -7.09
CA ALA A 120 -6.86 6.95 -6.15
C ALA A 120 -8.35 6.68 -5.91
N LEU A 121 -9.16 6.50 -6.96
CA LEU A 121 -10.59 6.18 -6.80
C LEU A 121 -10.78 4.78 -6.19
N HIS A 122 -9.93 3.82 -6.52
CA HIS A 122 -9.89 2.50 -5.88
C HIS A 122 -9.70 2.63 -4.37
N PHE A 123 -8.70 3.41 -3.93
CA PHE A 123 -8.45 3.68 -2.52
C PHE A 123 -9.70 4.25 -1.82
N LEU A 124 -10.36 5.26 -2.41
CA LEU A 124 -11.58 5.85 -1.81
C LEU A 124 -12.73 4.84 -1.72
N LEU A 125 -12.92 4.00 -2.73
CA LEU A 125 -13.92 2.93 -2.72
C LEU A 125 -13.66 1.94 -1.59
N ARG A 126 -12.41 1.48 -1.43
CA ARG A 126 -12.04 0.55 -0.36
C ARG A 126 -12.17 1.18 1.03
N CYS A 127 -11.90 2.48 1.20
CA CYS A 127 -12.07 3.18 2.48
C CYS A 127 -13.52 3.19 3.02
N ARG A 128 -14.51 2.82 2.20
CA ARG A 128 -15.91 2.66 2.64
C ARG A 128 -16.17 1.34 3.37
N GLU A 129 -15.24 0.38 3.24
CA GLU A 129 -15.37 -0.99 3.73
C GLU A 129 -14.23 -1.36 4.70
N LEU A 130 -13.09 -0.69 4.60
CA LEU A 130 -11.90 -0.92 5.41
C LEU A 130 -11.90 -0.08 6.70
N ASP A 131 -11.26 -0.61 7.74
CA ASP A 131 -10.88 0.20 8.89
C ASP A 131 -9.68 1.12 8.57
N ALA A 132 -9.38 2.06 9.47
CA ALA A 132 -8.31 3.04 9.27
C ALA A 132 -6.90 2.45 9.10
N THR A 133 -6.62 1.30 9.72
CA THR A 133 -5.33 0.61 9.60
C THR A 133 -5.23 -0.08 8.24
N GLN A 134 -6.27 -0.82 7.87
CA GLN A 134 -6.36 -1.51 6.60
C GLN A 134 -6.28 -0.51 5.44
N ALA A 135 -6.98 0.61 5.54
CA ALA A 135 -6.92 1.69 4.55
C ALA A 135 -5.50 2.28 4.44
N LEU A 136 -4.79 2.48 5.56
CA LEU A 136 -3.41 2.98 5.53
C LEU A 136 -2.45 1.95 4.89
N LEU A 137 -2.61 0.66 5.19
CA LEU A 137 -1.83 -0.40 4.55
C LEU A 137 -2.12 -0.51 3.05
N LEU A 138 -3.37 -0.30 2.62
CA LEU A 138 -3.72 -0.19 1.20
C LEU A 138 -3.03 1.01 0.56
N ALA A 139 -3.06 2.18 1.21
CA ALA A 139 -2.39 3.37 0.72
C ALA A 139 -0.88 3.12 0.55
N PHE A 140 -0.23 2.49 1.52
CA PHE A 140 1.18 2.09 1.42
C PHE A 140 1.43 1.12 0.27
N GLN A 141 0.54 0.17 0.01
CA GLN A 141 0.70 -0.74 -1.14
C GLN A 141 0.58 0.01 -2.48
N LEU A 142 -0.32 0.98 -2.59
CA LEU A 142 -0.49 1.76 -3.82
C LEU A 142 0.65 2.75 -4.05
N CYS A 143 1.22 3.31 -2.97
CA CYS A 143 2.31 4.28 -2.96
C CYS A 143 3.71 3.65 -2.85
N GLY A 144 3.77 2.35 -2.58
CA GLY A 144 4.99 1.59 -2.42
C GLY A 144 5.55 1.07 -3.74
N THR A 145 6.76 0.55 -3.69
CA THR A 145 7.46 -0.06 -4.83
C THR A 145 7.31 -1.59 -4.85
N TYR A 146 6.21 -2.10 -4.30
CA TYR A 146 5.92 -3.54 -4.24
C TYR A 146 4.48 -3.86 -4.59
N GLU A 147 4.23 -5.11 -4.93
CA GLU A 147 2.90 -5.68 -5.13
C GLU A 147 2.81 -7.05 -4.46
N LEU A 148 1.63 -7.40 -3.97
CA LEU A 148 1.41 -8.70 -3.35
C LEU A 148 1.20 -9.77 -4.40
N ARG A 149 1.98 -10.84 -4.27
CA ARG A 149 2.16 -11.89 -5.25
C ARG A 149 2.18 -13.23 -4.53
N ALA A 150 1.00 -13.81 -4.37
CA ALA A 150 0.82 -15.10 -3.72
C ALA A 150 1.45 -16.27 -4.49
N ASP A 151 1.80 -16.04 -5.75
CA ASP A 151 2.55 -16.93 -6.63
C ASP A 151 4.07 -16.90 -6.40
N LEU A 152 4.59 -15.96 -5.60
CA LEU A 152 6.00 -15.89 -5.25
C LEU A 152 6.23 -16.41 -3.83
N ASP A 153 7.35 -17.11 -3.60
CA ASP A 153 7.70 -17.68 -2.29
C ASP A 153 7.79 -16.62 -1.17
N CYS A 154 8.30 -15.43 -1.50
CA CYS A 154 8.38 -14.31 -0.58
C CYS A 154 7.04 -13.56 -0.39
N GLY A 155 6.02 -13.87 -1.20
CA GLY A 155 4.67 -13.31 -1.12
C GLY A 155 4.47 -11.93 -1.76
N PHE A 156 5.52 -11.32 -2.33
CA PHE A 156 5.45 -10.01 -2.99
C PHE A 156 6.54 -9.81 -4.05
N GLY A 157 6.27 -8.97 -5.04
CA GLY A 157 7.21 -8.59 -6.11
C GLY A 157 7.51 -7.09 -6.12
N THR A 158 8.56 -6.68 -6.84
CA THR A 158 8.89 -5.26 -7.06
C THR A 158 7.99 -4.65 -8.13
N ARG A 159 7.61 -3.37 -7.96
CA ARG A 159 6.69 -2.64 -8.83
C ARG A 159 6.98 -1.14 -8.81
N THR A 160 6.64 -0.44 -9.89
CA THR A 160 6.53 1.04 -9.87
C THR A 160 5.27 1.48 -9.10
N PRO A 161 5.34 2.49 -8.21
CA PRO A 161 4.18 2.97 -7.47
C PRO A 161 2.98 3.27 -8.38
N GLN A 162 1.79 2.88 -7.92
CA GLN A 162 0.54 3.07 -8.64
C GLN A 162 -0.08 4.44 -8.40
N ALA A 163 0.22 5.01 -7.23
CA ALA A 163 -0.18 6.35 -6.81
C ALA A 163 0.98 6.99 -6.05
N HIS A 164 0.84 8.29 -5.80
CA HIS A 164 1.68 9.03 -4.87
C HIS A 164 0.80 9.51 -3.71
N GLY A 165 1.37 9.67 -2.53
CA GLY A 165 0.63 10.09 -1.33
C GLY A 165 -0.14 11.39 -1.53
N ASP A 166 0.44 12.34 -2.28
CA ASP A 166 -0.22 13.61 -2.61
C ASP A 166 -1.49 13.43 -3.46
N ALA A 167 -1.47 12.49 -4.41
CA ALA A 167 -2.64 12.18 -5.22
C ALA A 167 -3.76 11.55 -4.37
N LEU A 168 -3.40 10.66 -3.42
CA LEU A 168 -4.36 10.09 -2.49
C LEU A 168 -4.94 11.15 -1.55
N ARG A 169 -4.10 12.08 -1.04
CA ARG A 169 -4.54 13.21 -0.21
C ARG A 169 -5.51 14.10 -0.96
N GLN A 170 -5.16 14.52 -2.17
CA GLN A 170 -6.02 15.36 -3.00
C GLN A 170 -7.38 14.68 -3.25
N ALA A 171 -7.38 13.39 -3.57
CA ALA A 171 -8.62 12.63 -3.79
C ALA A 171 -9.45 12.44 -2.50
N ALA A 172 -8.81 12.21 -1.35
CA ALA A 172 -9.52 12.04 -0.07
C ALA A 172 -10.11 13.36 0.45
N HIS A 173 -9.42 14.48 0.23
CA HIS A 173 -9.87 15.81 0.66
C HIS A 173 -10.88 16.46 -0.30
N SER A 174 -11.02 15.96 -1.54
CA SER A 174 -12.11 16.38 -2.44
C SER A 174 -13.47 15.79 -2.07
N LEU A 175 -13.52 14.77 -1.20
CA LEU A 175 -14.76 14.19 -0.72
C LEU A 175 -15.55 15.16 0.16
N ALA A 176 -16.87 15.17 -0.01
CA ALA A 176 -17.78 15.92 0.84
C ALA A 176 -17.70 15.42 2.30
N PRO A 177 -17.66 16.32 3.30
CA PRO A 177 -17.73 15.94 4.71
C PRO A 177 -18.93 15.03 5.00
N GLY A 178 -18.72 13.98 5.80
CA GLY A 178 -19.76 13.01 6.17
C GLY A 178 -20.10 11.96 5.11
N ALA A 179 -19.50 12.02 3.90
CA ALA A 179 -19.66 10.95 2.93
C ALA A 179 -19.03 9.63 3.47
N PRO A 180 -19.59 8.45 3.13
CA PRO A 180 -19.06 7.17 3.62
C PRO A 180 -17.57 7.01 3.33
N GLY A 181 -16.80 6.58 4.33
CA GLY A 181 -15.36 6.34 4.19
C GLY A 181 -14.47 7.59 4.20
N THR A 182 -15.03 8.80 4.28
CA THR A 182 -14.26 10.06 4.21
C THR A 182 -13.20 10.18 5.32
N ASP A 183 -13.59 9.94 6.57
CA ASP A 183 -12.66 10.07 7.70
C ASP A 183 -11.55 9.02 7.64
N VAL A 184 -11.87 7.81 7.21
CA VAL A 184 -10.92 6.72 6.98
C VAL A 184 -9.94 7.10 5.87
N ALA A 185 -10.44 7.59 4.73
CA ALA A 185 -9.64 7.98 3.58
C ALA A 185 -8.68 9.13 3.92
N ARG A 186 -9.17 10.21 4.54
CA ARG A 186 -8.33 11.35 4.97
C ARG A 186 -7.29 10.90 5.98
N SER A 187 -7.70 10.14 6.99
CA SER A 187 -6.81 9.58 8.01
C SER A 187 -5.67 8.75 7.40
N ALA A 188 -5.95 7.88 6.43
CA ALA A 188 -4.92 7.08 5.77
C ALA A 188 -4.06 7.92 4.82
N ALA A 189 -4.66 8.76 3.98
CA ALA A 189 -3.93 9.59 3.00
C ALA A 189 -2.99 10.62 3.66
N ASP A 190 -3.39 11.19 4.80
CA ASP A 190 -2.55 12.13 5.55
C ASP A 190 -1.33 11.47 6.22
N ARG A 191 -1.31 10.13 6.31
CA ARG A 191 -0.26 9.36 6.99
C ARG A 191 0.57 8.48 6.08
N VAL A 192 0.13 8.21 4.86
CA VAL A 192 0.89 7.41 3.91
C VAL A 192 2.21 8.11 3.57
N ILE A 193 3.28 7.33 3.51
CA ILE A 193 4.61 7.75 3.09
C ILE A 193 4.97 6.96 1.84
N ASP A 194 5.42 7.66 0.80
CA ASP A 194 5.79 7.03 -0.46
C ASP A 194 7.07 6.20 -0.32
N GLY A 195 7.20 5.16 -1.15
CA GLY A 195 8.47 4.44 -1.29
C GLY A 195 8.69 3.26 -0.33
N SER A 196 7.66 2.76 0.36
CA SER A 196 7.76 1.45 1.04
C SER A 196 8.07 0.35 0.04
N ALA A 197 9.07 -0.50 0.29
CA ALA A 197 9.53 -1.54 -0.65
C ALA A 197 9.06 -2.95 -0.30
N SER A 198 8.37 -3.13 0.83
CA SER A 198 7.84 -4.42 1.23
C SER A 198 6.58 -4.31 2.09
N PRO A 199 5.75 -5.36 2.16
CA PRO A 199 4.58 -5.40 3.06
C PRO A 199 4.95 -5.14 4.51
N ARG A 200 6.13 -5.61 4.92
CA ARG A 200 6.59 -5.48 6.29
C ARG A 200 7.06 -4.07 6.61
N GLU A 201 7.71 -3.40 5.66
CA GLU A 201 8.03 -1.98 5.82
C GLU A 201 6.75 -1.15 5.96
N SER A 202 5.74 -1.41 5.13
CA SER A 202 4.42 -0.78 5.22
C SER A 202 3.77 -1.02 6.58
N GLY A 203 3.87 -2.25 7.10
CA GLY A 203 3.38 -2.62 8.43
C GLY A 203 4.05 -1.82 9.55
N PHE A 204 5.38 -1.72 9.52
CA PHE A 204 6.12 -0.95 10.52
C PHE A 204 5.87 0.56 10.37
N ALA A 205 5.89 1.10 9.15
CA ALA A 205 5.57 2.50 8.89
C ALA A 205 4.17 2.85 9.43
N THR A 206 3.17 2.00 9.12
CA THR A 206 1.79 2.13 9.63
C THR A 206 1.77 2.14 11.16
N PHE A 207 2.43 1.19 11.81
CA PHE A 207 2.49 1.10 13.27
C PHE A 207 3.19 2.32 13.88
N ALA A 208 4.30 2.77 13.27
CA ALA A 208 5.12 3.89 13.71
C ALA A 208 4.33 5.20 13.68
N VAL A 209 3.69 5.55 12.56
CA VAL A 209 3.01 6.85 12.38
C VAL A 209 1.60 6.90 12.98
N THR A 210 0.98 5.73 13.24
CA THR A 210 -0.36 5.69 13.83
C THR A 210 -0.34 6.29 15.25
N PRO A 211 -1.26 7.20 15.60
CA PRO A 211 -1.27 7.83 16.92
C PRO A 211 -1.42 6.83 18.07
N ARG A 212 -0.77 7.12 19.21
CA ARG A 212 -0.85 6.29 20.43
C ARG A 212 -2.27 6.05 20.94
N ARG A 213 -3.15 7.06 20.83
CA ARG A 213 -4.58 6.89 21.18
C ARG A 213 -5.25 5.78 20.38
N SER A 214 -4.82 5.56 19.14
CA SER A 214 -5.29 4.53 18.22
C SER A 214 -4.47 3.23 18.27
N GLY A 215 -3.50 3.13 19.19
CA GLY A 215 -2.70 1.91 19.41
C GLY A 215 -1.29 1.93 18.78
N GLY A 216 -0.98 2.88 17.90
CA GLY A 216 0.35 2.96 17.27
C GLY A 216 1.42 3.55 18.18
N ALA A 217 2.59 3.80 17.61
CA ALA A 217 3.70 4.44 18.32
C ALA A 217 3.60 5.98 18.33
N GLY A 218 2.96 6.55 17.31
CA GLY A 218 2.86 7.98 17.10
C GLY A 218 4.23 8.62 16.97
N LEU A 219 5.16 8.03 16.21
CA LEU A 219 6.46 8.58 15.88
C LEU A 219 6.34 9.61 14.74
N PRO A 220 7.31 10.52 14.59
CA PRO A 220 7.41 11.35 13.38
C PRO A 220 7.53 10.47 12.13
N SER A 221 7.03 10.95 10.99
CA SER A 221 7.14 10.21 9.73
C SER A 221 8.60 10.06 9.29
N PRO A 222 9.09 8.83 9.03
CA PRO A 222 10.39 8.63 8.39
C PRO A 222 10.32 8.96 6.89
N LEU A 223 11.48 9.11 6.28
CA LEU A 223 11.66 8.89 4.85
C LEU A 223 11.85 7.39 4.62
N LEU A 224 11.08 6.80 3.69
CA LEU A 224 11.21 5.38 3.36
C LEU A 224 12.14 5.16 2.18
N ASN A 225 12.93 4.07 2.24
CA ASN A 225 13.89 3.69 1.20
C ASN A 225 14.74 4.87 0.69
N HIS A 226 15.14 5.75 1.60
CA HIS A 226 15.79 7.00 1.26
C HIS A 226 17.24 6.75 0.86
N ARG A 227 17.64 7.26 -0.31
CA ARG A 227 19.00 7.12 -0.85
C ARG A 227 19.88 8.27 -0.37
N VAL A 228 20.98 7.96 0.31
CA VAL A 228 22.00 8.91 0.77
C VAL A 228 23.31 8.64 0.04
N GLU A 229 23.81 9.63 -0.70
CA GLU A 229 25.07 9.52 -1.44
C GLU A 229 26.26 9.38 -0.46
N LEU A 230 27.15 8.42 -0.76
CA LEU A 230 28.31 8.15 0.08
C LEU A 230 29.39 9.22 -0.11
N THR A 231 29.87 9.77 1.00
CA THR A 231 31.09 10.61 1.02
C THR A 231 32.34 9.77 0.69
N PRO A 232 33.46 10.38 0.28
CA PRO A 232 34.72 9.66 0.10
C PRO A 232 35.12 8.81 1.31
N ARG A 233 34.87 9.31 2.54
CA ARG A 233 35.13 8.59 3.78
C ARG A 233 34.23 7.37 3.93
N ALA A 234 32.93 7.50 3.68
CA ALA A 234 31.98 6.39 3.77
C ALA A 234 32.25 5.32 2.69
N ARG A 235 32.69 5.72 1.49
CA ARG A 235 33.06 4.79 0.40
C ARG A 235 34.25 3.89 0.73
N VAL A 236 35.10 4.23 1.70
CA VAL A 236 36.16 3.31 2.16
C VAL A 236 35.55 2.00 2.70
N HIS A 237 34.37 2.07 3.31
CA HIS A 237 33.68 0.90 3.85
C HIS A 237 32.82 0.18 2.80
N LEU A 238 32.33 0.89 1.78
CA LEU A 238 31.50 0.37 0.70
C LEU A 238 32.03 0.86 -0.67
N PRO A 239 33.19 0.35 -1.14
CA PRO A 239 33.90 0.90 -2.30
C PRO A 239 33.17 0.70 -3.63
N GLU A 240 32.27 -0.29 -3.70
CA GLU A 240 31.48 -0.62 -4.89
C GLU A 240 30.17 0.19 -4.97
N ASN A 241 29.85 0.96 -3.93
CA ASN A 241 28.58 1.68 -3.81
C ASN A 241 28.79 3.19 -3.99
N GLN A 242 27.86 3.82 -4.68
CA GLN A 242 27.77 5.29 -4.73
C GLN A 242 26.90 5.85 -3.60
N ALA A 243 25.93 5.08 -3.12
CA ALA A 243 24.99 5.48 -2.09
C ALA A 243 24.62 4.31 -1.17
N ILE A 244 24.11 4.64 0.01
CA ILE A 244 23.38 3.74 0.91
C ILE A 244 21.89 4.05 0.83
N ARG A 245 21.04 3.06 1.11
CA ARG A 245 19.58 3.24 1.14
C ARG A 245 19.04 2.74 2.47
N TYR A 246 18.39 3.61 3.23
CA TYR A 246 17.79 3.26 4.51
C TYR A 246 16.32 2.96 4.37
N ASP A 247 15.84 1.85 4.95
CA ASP A 247 14.42 1.49 4.89
C ASP A 247 13.56 2.53 5.62
N PHE A 248 14.05 3.03 6.76
CA PHE A 248 13.46 4.12 7.52
C PHE A 248 14.55 5.11 7.91
N TYR A 249 14.35 6.40 7.61
CA TYR A 249 15.33 7.43 7.94
C TYR A 249 14.66 8.67 8.54
N TRP A 250 15.21 9.15 9.66
CA TRP A 250 14.86 10.42 10.28
C TRP A 250 16.07 11.37 10.21
N PRO A 251 16.18 12.18 9.14
CA PRO A 251 17.35 13.03 8.90
C PRO A 251 17.64 13.99 10.05
N GLU A 252 16.60 14.59 10.65
CA GLU A 252 16.73 15.53 11.77
C GLU A 252 17.38 14.93 13.02
N LYS A 253 17.39 13.60 13.13
CA LYS A 253 17.96 12.85 14.25
C LYS A 253 19.15 12.00 13.85
N HIS A 254 19.57 12.05 12.58
CA HIS A 254 20.61 11.19 12.02
C HIS A 254 20.40 9.72 12.38
N LEU A 255 19.14 9.26 12.36
CA LEU A 255 18.76 7.91 12.76
C LEU A 255 18.17 7.16 11.57
N ALA A 256 18.75 6.02 11.27
CA ALA A 256 18.27 5.07 10.28
C ALA A 256 17.91 3.73 10.93
N CYS A 257 16.87 3.08 10.41
CA CYS A 257 16.57 1.69 10.74
C CYS A 257 16.46 0.87 9.46
N GLU A 258 17.04 -0.33 9.48
CA GLU A 258 16.96 -1.29 8.38
C GLU A 258 16.23 -2.55 8.86
N TYR A 259 15.20 -2.93 8.13
CA TYR A 259 14.58 -4.21 8.29
C TYR A 259 15.42 -5.26 7.60
N ASP A 260 15.91 -6.26 8.35
CA ASP A 260 16.55 -7.41 7.73
C ASP A 260 15.89 -8.71 8.19
N SER A 261 15.32 -9.39 7.20
CA SER A 261 14.66 -10.68 7.32
C SER A 261 15.59 -11.83 7.69
N SER A 262 16.90 -11.60 7.71
CA SER A 262 17.95 -12.62 7.76
C SER A 262 18.99 -12.42 8.88
N TRP A 263 18.76 -11.53 9.84
CA TRP A 263 19.63 -11.24 11.01
C TRP A 263 20.06 -12.49 11.83
N TRP A 264 19.47 -13.67 11.60
CA TRP A 264 19.79 -14.93 12.29
C TRP A 264 20.42 -16.02 11.42
N HIS A 265 20.69 -15.77 10.14
CA HIS A 265 21.56 -16.66 9.38
C HIS A 265 23.00 -16.32 9.73
N ASP A 266 23.64 -17.21 10.49
CA ASP A 266 24.99 -17.09 11.04
C ASP A 266 26.09 -17.17 9.95
N ASP A 267 25.89 -16.48 8.81
CA ASP A 267 26.83 -16.37 7.69
C ASP A 267 27.88 -15.29 8.01
N PRO A 268 29.15 -15.67 8.22
CA PRO A 268 30.23 -14.72 8.51
C PRO A 268 30.41 -13.65 7.43
N ARG A 269 30.10 -13.93 6.16
CA ARG A 269 30.21 -12.96 5.07
C ARG A 269 29.18 -11.85 5.19
N ARG A 270 27.97 -12.17 5.69
CA ARG A 270 26.90 -11.20 5.93
C ARG A 270 27.21 -10.31 7.13
N ARG A 271 27.71 -10.87 8.23
CA ARG A 271 28.20 -10.08 9.37
C ARG A 271 29.19 -9.00 8.96
N GLY A 272 30.20 -9.37 8.16
CA GLY A 272 31.20 -8.41 7.67
C GLY A 272 30.64 -7.39 6.66
N SER A 273 29.51 -7.68 6.00
CA SER A 273 28.81 -6.73 5.13
C SER A 273 28.00 -5.72 5.97
N ASP A 274 27.28 -6.21 6.99
CA ASP A 274 26.46 -5.39 7.88
C ASP A 274 27.31 -4.44 8.72
N ASP A 275 28.45 -4.91 9.21
CA ASP A 275 29.42 -4.07 9.92
C ASP A 275 29.98 -2.96 9.02
N ARG A 276 30.34 -3.28 7.77
CA ARG A 276 30.78 -2.28 6.79
C ARG A 276 29.70 -1.26 6.49
N ARG A 277 28.45 -1.70 6.38
CA ARG A 277 27.30 -0.83 6.14
C ARG A 277 27.06 0.12 7.31
N ARG A 278 27.14 -0.35 8.55
CA ARG A 278 27.07 0.47 9.77
C ARG A 278 28.24 1.44 9.87
N LEU A 279 29.46 1.03 9.52
CA LEU A 279 30.61 1.92 9.49
C LEU A 279 30.46 3.02 8.43
N ALA A 280 29.92 2.70 7.25
CA ALA A 280 29.60 3.68 6.23
C ALA A 280 28.55 4.70 6.71
N ALA A 281 27.47 4.23 7.34
CA ALA A 281 26.45 5.10 7.94
C ALA A 281 27.05 6.02 9.01
N ARG A 282 27.88 5.48 9.92
CA ARG A 282 28.60 6.29 10.91
C ARG A 282 29.55 7.31 10.28
N ALA A 283 30.17 6.98 9.15
CA ALA A 283 31.01 7.92 8.39
C ALA A 283 30.20 9.03 7.70
N LEU A 284 28.89 8.85 7.50
CA LEU A 284 27.94 9.89 7.09
C LEU A 284 27.40 10.71 8.28
N GLY A 285 27.66 10.26 9.51
CA GLY A 285 27.12 10.86 10.73
C GLY A 285 25.80 10.27 11.18
N ASP A 286 25.33 9.20 10.53
CA ASP A 286 24.07 8.53 10.84
C ASP A 286 24.27 7.30 11.75
N ASP A 287 23.35 7.10 12.69
CA ASP A 287 23.23 5.88 13.48
C ASP A 287 22.29 4.90 12.78
N LEU A 288 22.78 3.67 12.54
CA LEU A 288 22.06 2.65 11.79
C LEU A 288 21.70 1.46 12.68
N VAL A 289 20.41 1.33 12.96
CA VAL A 289 19.83 0.27 13.80
C VAL A 289 19.26 -0.84 12.93
N GLY A 290 19.62 -2.09 13.24
CA GLY A 290 19.04 -3.26 12.58
C GLY A 290 17.74 -3.70 13.27
N MET A 291 16.69 -3.97 12.50
CA MET A 291 15.42 -4.49 12.96
C MET A 291 15.22 -5.92 12.46
N ALA A 292 15.45 -6.88 13.35
CA ALA A 292 15.23 -8.29 13.04
C ALA A 292 13.74 -8.60 12.81
N ARG A 293 13.49 -9.65 12.02
CA ARG A 293 12.15 -10.20 11.75
C ARG A 293 11.30 -10.40 13.01
N GLU A 294 11.89 -10.98 14.04
CA GLU A 294 11.26 -11.36 15.30
C GLU A 294 10.81 -10.12 16.09
N THR A 295 11.59 -9.04 16.02
CA THR A 295 11.29 -7.77 16.68
C THR A 295 9.93 -7.22 16.25
N LEU A 296 9.62 -7.32 14.95
CA LEU A 296 8.33 -6.87 14.41
C LEU A 296 7.23 -7.93 14.56
N SER A 297 7.58 -9.21 14.64
CA SER A 297 6.60 -10.29 14.78
C SER A 297 6.12 -10.52 16.21
N ILE A 298 6.91 -10.13 17.23
CA ILE A 298 6.57 -10.29 18.64
C ILE A 298 6.12 -8.94 19.22
N PRO A 299 4.86 -8.80 19.69
CA PRO A 299 4.32 -7.53 20.15
C PRO A 299 5.15 -6.83 21.22
N SER A 300 5.64 -7.56 22.22
CA SER A 300 6.46 -6.99 23.30
C SER A 300 7.82 -6.46 22.82
N MET A 301 8.43 -7.12 21.82
CA MET A 301 9.67 -6.63 21.22
C MET A 301 9.43 -5.40 20.35
N THR A 302 8.31 -5.39 19.61
CA THR A 302 7.90 -4.21 18.84
C THR A 302 7.68 -3.01 19.77
N ASP A 303 7.08 -3.23 20.94
CA ASP A 303 6.85 -2.19 21.95
C ASP A 303 8.15 -1.59 22.48
N VAL A 304 9.13 -2.43 22.84
CA VAL A 304 10.45 -1.97 23.28
C VAL A 304 11.12 -1.15 22.18
N LEU A 305 11.14 -1.66 20.94
CA LEU A 305 11.72 -0.96 19.80
C LEU A 305 11.10 0.44 19.62
N VAL A 306 9.77 0.55 19.57
CA VAL A 306 9.15 1.86 19.32
C VAL A 306 9.28 2.83 20.49
N ASP A 307 9.40 2.33 21.72
CA ASP A 307 9.65 3.17 22.89
C ASP A 307 11.11 3.68 22.93
N ASP A 308 12.08 2.86 22.48
CA ASP A 308 13.47 3.28 22.28
C ASP A 308 13.59 4.31 21.14
N LEU A 309 12.92 4.07 20.01
CA LEU A 309 12.83 5.04 18.92
C LEU A 309 12.16 6.33 19.38
N ALA A 310 11.10 6.27 20.21
CA ALA A 310 10.47 7.46 20.77
C ALA A 310 11.44 8.27 21.66
N LEU A 311 12.28 7.60 22.45
CA LEU A 311 13.30 8.26 23.25
C LEU A 311 14.28 9.06 22.37
N VAL A 312 14.78 8.48 21.29
CA VAL A 312 15.71 9.15 20.37
C VAL A 312 15.01 10.26 19.57
N LEU A 313 13.84 9.96 18.99
CA LEU A 313 13.14 10.86 18.07
C LEU A 313 12.43 12.01 18.78
N ARG A 314 11.95 11.80 20.00
CA ARG A 314 11.16 12.78 20.77
C ARG A 314 11.84 13.27 22.05
N GLY A 315 12.99 12.70 22.42
CA GLY A 315 13.73 13.06 23.65
C GLY A 315 13.14 12.50 24.93
N ARG A 316 12.09 11.66 24.87
CA ARG A 316 11.48 11.02 26.03
C ARG A 316 10.82 9.70 25.69
N ARG A 317 10.84 8.76 26.63
CA ARG A 317 10.00 7.57 26.56
C ARG A 317 8.52 7.98 26.69
N PRO A 318 7.61 7.27 26.02
CA PRO A 318 6.22 7.62 26.08
C PRO A 318 5.57 7.11 27.38
N ASP A 319 4.52 7.80 27.82
CA ASP A 319 3.74 7.38 28.99
C ASP A 319 3.05 6.02 28.73
N PRO A 320 2.79 5.22 29.80
CA PRO A 320 2.05 3.98 29.69
C PRO A 320 0.72 4.16 28.96
N LEU A 321 0.38 3.21 28.08
CA LEU A 321 -0.89 3.25 27.37
C LEU A 321 -2.07 3.02 28.33
N SER A 322 -3.17 3.73 28.08
CA SER A 322 -4.45 3.36 28.70
C SER A 322 -4.84 1.92 28.33
N PRO A 323 -5.65 1.22 29.15
CA PRO A 323 -6.11 -0.13 28.80
C PRO A 323 -6.80 -0.21 27.43
N SER A 324 -7.51 0.85 27.04
CA SER A 324 -8.17 0.92 25.72
C SER A 324 -7.16 1.03 24.57
N SER A 325 -6.12 1.83 24.73
CA SER A 325 -5.06 1.99 23.74
C SER A 325 -4.17 0.75 23.64
N ALA A 326 -3.91 0.07 24.76
CA ALA A 326 -3.18 -1.19 24.76
C ALA A 326 -3.92 -2.31 23.98
N ARG A 327 -5.25 -2.41 24.15
CA ARG A 327 -6.07 -3.33 23.32
C ARG A 327 -6.02 -2.96 21.83
N ARG A 328 -6.15 -1.66 21.51
CA ARG A 328 -6.04 -1.18 20.12
C ARG A 328 -4.66 -1.47 19.54
N ARG A 329 -3.59 -1.37 20.33
CA ARG A 329 -2.22 -1.70 19.91
C ARG A 329 -2.08 -3.17 19.50
N GLY A 330 -2.62 -4.10 20.28
CA GLY A 330 -2.61 -5.52 19.92
C GLY A 330 -3.34 -5.78 18.60
N SER A 331 -4.50 -5.16 18.39
CA SER A 331 -5.24 -5.25 17.12
C SER A 331 -4.45 -4.64 15.95
N LEU A 332 -3.85 -3.47 16.15
CA LEU A 332 -3.04 -2.78 15.15
C LEU A 332 -1.82 -3.64 14.74
N HIS A 333 -1.12 -4.19 15.73
CA HIS A 333 0.02 -5.09 15.51
C HIS A 333 -0.39 -6.31 14.68
N GLY A 334 -1.49 -6.96 15.05
CA GLY A 334 -2.05 -8.09 14.30
C GLY A 334 -2.41 -7.74 12.85
N THR A 335 -2.95 -6.55 12.59
CA THR A 335 -3.26 -6.09 11.23
C THR A 335 -1.99 -5.74 10.44
N CYS A 336 -1.00 -5.09 11.05
CA CYS A 336 0.24 -4.66 10.39
C CYS A 336 1.21 -5.80 10.07
N PHE A 337 1.28 -6.82 10.93
CA PHE A 337 2.29 -7.88 10.85
C PHE A 337 1.71 -9.29 10.69
N GLY A 338 0.38 -9.42 10.71
CA GLY A 338 -0.32 -10.68 10.50
C GLY A 338 -0.66 -10.94 9.04
N ARG A 339 -1.53 -11.95 8.81
CA ARG A 339 -2.05 -12.25 7.47
C ARG A 339 -3.16 -11.26 7.13
N HIS A 340 -2.97 -10.50 6.05
CA HIS A 340 -3.99 -9.61 5.53
C HIS A 340 -5.04 -10.43 4.76
N ARG A 341 -6.33 -10.21 5.05
CA ARG A 341 -7.47 -10.91 4.44
C ARG A 341 -8.57 -9.95 3.96
N TRP A 342 -8.21 -8.71 3.70
CA TRP A 342 -9.13 -7.59 3.46
C TRP A 342 -8.96 -6.97 2.06
N TRP A 343 -8.41 -7.76 1.13
CA TRP A 343 -8.02 -7.34 -0.22
C TRP A 343 -9.19 -6.88 -1.09
#